data_AF-N2A1F6-F1
#
_entry.id   AF-N2A1F6-F1
#
_cell.length_a   1.000
_cell.length_b   1.000
_cell.length_c   1.000
_cell.angle_alpha   90.00
_cell.angle_beta   90.00
_cell.angle_gamma   90.00
#
_symmetry.space_group_name_H-M   'P 1'
#
loop_
_entity.id
_entity.type
_entity.pdbx_description
1 polymer ?
#
loop_
_entity_poly.entity_id
_entity_poly.type
_entity_poly.pdbx_seq_one_letter_code
_entity_poly.pdbx_strand_id
1 'polypeptide(L)'
;MQTDNLSLKRSLVLQSFAPLFLLLTIKHLDINLYLKLIYKFIDIWSKTGIKAFAIAINHTSFGGFVVSAISIIWLMITIMIALGFNGIQKAGFKSAGEQIIIEDSPNDGGATFLVTYVLPLLTDDVESIRGLIVFLTMLIMVVLLLTRSNTFYQNPILAAMKYRTFSFKFLNPSNDITNPERVYIGITYKKPIVEEAVIKRKYISDGVFVIYND
;
A
#
# COMPACT_ATOMS: atom_id res chain seq x y z
N MET A 1 -7.80 -25.77 6.63
CA MET A 1 -8.24 -24.37 6.46
C MET A 1 -6.99 -23.52 6.37
N GLN A 2 -6.71 -22.89 5.22
CA GLN A 2 -5.55 -22.01 5.10
C GLN A 2 -5.80 -20.75 5.94
N THR A 3 -4.90 -20.46 6.87
CA THR A 3 -5.00 -19.29 7.74
C THR A 3 -4.62 -18.04 6.96
N ASP A 4 -5.48 -17.02 6.99
CA ASP A 4 -5.20 -15.73 6.33
C ASP A 4 -3.94 -15.10 6.93
N ASN A 5 -3.02 -14.66 6.06
CA ASN A 5 -1.88 -13.87 6.44
C ASN A 5 -2.27 -12.38 6.49
N LEU A 6 -3.04 -12.03 7.52
CA LEU A 6 -3.57 -10.68 7.71
C LEU A 6 -2.46 -9.62 7.82
N SER A 7 -1.30 -9.99 8.39
CA SER A 7 -0.13 -9.11 8.45
C SER A 7 0.36 -8.74 7.06
N LEU A 8 0.55 -9.73 6.19
CA LEU A 8 0.98 -9.52 4.81
C LEU A 8 -0.04 -8.72 3.99
N LYS A 9 -1.34 -9.00 4.16
CA LYS A 9 -2.42 -8.22 3.53
C LYS A 9 -2.32 -6.74 3.93
N ARG A 10 -2.22 -6.44 5.23
CA ARG A 10 -2.10 -5.06 5.74
C ARG A 10 -0.84 -4.37 5.21
N SER A 11 0.28 -5.07 5.18
CA SER A 11 1.53 -4.54 4.61
C SER A 11 1.39 -4.16 3.14
N LEU A 12 0.73 -5.01 2.33
CA LEU A 12 0.48 -4.72 0.91
C LEU A 12 -0.45 -3.53 0.71
N VAL A 13 -1.47 -3.37 1.56
CA VAL A 13 -2.36 -2.19 1.54
C VAL A 13 -1.58 -0.93 1.91
N LEU A 14 -0.75 -0.95 2.96
CA LEU A 14 0.04 0.24 3.33
C LEU A 14 1.03 0.62 2.22
N GLN A 15 1.64 -0.38 1.58
CA GLN A 15 2.57 -0.17 0.48
C GLN A 15 1.90 0.41 -0.76
N SER A 16 0.62 0.13 -1.03
CA SER A 16 -0.07 0.67 -2.22
C SER A 16 -0.23 2.18 -2.21
N PHE A 17 -0.18 2.82 -1.03
CA PHE A 17 -0.22 4.27 -0.91
C PHE A 17 1.15 4.96 -1.04
N ALA A 18 2.25 4.23 -1.18
CA ALA A 18 3.58 4.85 -1.30
C ALA A 18 3.67 5.90 -2.42
N PRO A 19 3.05 5.74 -3.62
CA PRO A 19 3.06 6.79 -4.64
C PRO A 19 2.38 8.08 -4.18
N LEU A 20 1.25 7.99 -3.45
CA LEU A 20 0.57 9.16 -2.89
C LEU A 20 1.50 9.93 -1.96
N PHE A 21 2.09 9.25 -0.98
CA PHE A 21 2.94 9.91 0.01
C PHE A 21 4.26 10.40 -0.58
N LEU A 22 4.78 9.75 -1.63
CA LEU A 22 5.90 10.28 -2.41
C LEU A 22 5.53 11.61 -3.07
N LEU A 23 4.38 11.67 -3.74
CA LEU A 23 3.92 12.89 -4.40
C LEU A 23 3.56 14.00 -3.41
N LEU A 24 2.93 13.68 -2.28
CA LEU A 24 2.66 14.65 -1.20
C LEU A 24 3.94 15.18 -0.57
N THR A 25 4.96 14.33 -0.42
CA THR A 25 6.29 14.77 0.01
C THR A 25 6.86 15.77 -1.01
N ILE A 26 6.84 15.47 -2.30
CA ILE A 26 7.33 16.40 -3.33
C ILE A 26 6.53 17.72 -3.33
N LYS A 27 5.22 17.66 -3.14
CA LYS A 27 4.32 18.83 -3.15
C LYS A 27 4.50 19.73 -1.93
N HIS A 28 4.72 19.17 -0.75
CA HIS A 28 4.68 19.91 0.52
C HIS A 28 5.99 19.97 1.28
N LEU A 29 7.04 19.23 0.91
CA LEU A 29 8.30 19.24 1.67
C LEU A 29 9.13 20.49 1.39
N ASP A 30 9.05 21.49 2.28
CA ASP A 30 9.99 22.61 2.33
C ASP A 30 10.81 22.57 3.62
N ILE A 31 11.93 21.84 3.58
CA ILE A 31 12.82 21.61 4.73
C ILE A 31 13.32 22.94 5.31
N ASN A 32 13.69 23.90 4.45
CA ASN A 32 14.28 25.17 4.89
C ASN A 32 13.25 26.02 5.62
N LEU A 33 12.02 26.08 5.11
CA LEU A 33 10.91 26.77 5.76
C LEU A 33 10.57 26.09 7.10
N TYR A 34 10.42 24.77 7.11
CA TYR A 34 10.01 24.04 8.31
C TYR A 34 11.03 24.09 9.43
N LEU A 35 12.33 24.01 9.13
CA LEU A 35 13.37 24.20 10.14
C LEU A 35 13.27 25.60 10.78
N LYS A 36 13.13 26.66 9.97
CA LYS A 36 12.96 28.03 10.49
C LYS A 36 11.71 28.18 11.35
N LEU A 37 10.59 27.58 10.93
CA LEU A 37 9.34 27.61 11.68
C LEU A 37 9.45 26.84 13.00
N ILE A 38 10.15 25.70 13.03
CA ILE A 38 10.43 24.93 14.25
C ILE A 38 11.30 25.75 15.22
N TYR A 39 12.36 26.39 14.74
CA TYR A 39 13.19 27.26 15.59
C TYR A 39 12.39 28.42 16.19
N LYS A 40 11.57 29.11 15.37
CA LYS A 40 10.67 30.17 15.85
C LYS A 40 9.63 29.64 16.84
N PHE A 41 9.10 28.46 16.60
CA PHE A 41 8.13 27.82 17.49
C PHE A 41 8.76 27.53 18.85
N ILE A 42 9.99 26.99 18.89
CA ILE A 42 10.72 26.71 20.15
C ILE A 42 10.98 28.00 20.95
N ASP A 43 11.36 29.10 20.28
CA ASP A 43 11.55 30.40 20.94
C ASP A 43 10.24 30.95 21.53
N ILE A 44 9.16 30.90 20.76
CA ILE A 44 7.82 31.37 21.20
C ILE A 44 7.26 30.46 22.30
N TRP A 45 7.50 29.15 22.22
CA TRP A 45 7.12 28.16 23.23
C TRP A 45 7.76 28.47 24.57
N SER A 46 9.06 28.75 24.58
CA SER A 46 9.79 29.14 25.80
C SER A 46 9.20 30.37 26.48
N LYS A 47 8.64 31.32 25.70
CA LYS A 47 8.10 32.58 26.20
C LYS A 47 6.63 32.51 26.61
N THR A 48 5.81 31.73 25.91
CA THR A 48 4.33 31.81 26.01
C THR A 48 3.64 30.46 26.27
N GLY A 49 4.39 29.36 26.30
CA GLY A 49 3.88 28.01 26.52
C GLY A 49 2.78 27.64 25.53
N ILE A 50 1.62 27.21 26.04
CA ILE A 50 0.51 26.65 25.26
C ILE A 50 -0.02 27.61 24.17
N LYS A 51 0.08 28.94 24.36
CA LYS A 51 -0.37 29.92 23.34
C LYS A 51 0.42 29.79 22.02
N ALA A 52 1.64 29.29 22.07
CA ALA A 52 2.44 29.02 20.87
C ALA A 52 1.77 28.00 19.93
N PHE A 53 1.03 27.02 20.45
CA PHE A 53 0.29 26.06 19.62
C PHE A 53 -0.85 26.73 18.86
N ALA A 54 -1.61 27.63 19.49
CA ALA A 54 -2.69 28.34 18.82
C ALA A 54 -2.16 29.21 17.67
N ILE A 55 -0.97 29.81 17.84
CA ILE A 55 -0.29 30.58 16.80
C ILE A 55 0.18 29.65 15.67
N ALA A 56 0.76 28.50 16.01
CA ALA A 56 1.24 27.53 15.02
C ALA A 56 0.10 26.95 14.17
N ILE A 57 -1.04 26.59 14.79
CA ILE A 57 -2.20 26.01 14.10
C ILE A 57 -2.83 27.00 13.11
N ASN A 58 -2.83 28.29 13.44
CA ASN A 58 -3.36 29.34 12.56
C ASN A 58 -2.40 29.74 11.42
N HIS A 59 -1.19 29.20 11.39
CA HIS A 59 -0.22 29.49 10.34
C HIS A 59 -0.60 28.77 9.04
N THR A 60 -0.57 29.46 7.90
CA THR A 60 -0.96 28.91 6.59
C THR A 60 -0.18 27.65 6.21
N SER A 61 1.11 27.60 6.54
CA SER A 61 1.97 26.42 6.26
C SER A 61 1.79 25.25 7.23
N PHE A 62 0.90 25.33 8.23
CA PHE A 62 0.73 24.28 9.23
C PHE A 62 0.24 22.96 8.61
N GLY A 63 -0.75 23.01 7.73
CA GLY A 63 -1.27 21.81 7.10
C GLY A 63 -0.26 21.11 6.21
N GLY A 64 0.52 21.86 5.42
CA GLY A 64 1.63 21.31 4.63
C GLY A 64 2.72 20.66 5.51
N PHE A 65 3.03 21.26 6.67
CA PHE A 65 3.96 20.67 7.64
C PHE A 65 3.43 19.34 8.19
N VAL A 66 2.15 19.26 8.55
CA VAL A 66 1.53 18.02 9.04
C VAL A 66 1.54 16.94 7.95
N VAL A 67 1.15 17.30 6.72
CA VAL A 67 1.10 16.35 5.59
C VAL A 67 2.50 15.84 5.22
N SER A 68 3.52 16.71 5.20
CA SER A 68 4.90 16.29 4.94
C SER A 68 5.44 15.38 6.04
N ALA A 69 5.16 15.66 7.31
CA ALA A 69 5.55 14.79 8.42
C ALA A 69 4.90 13.40 8.33
N ILE A 70 3.59 13.33 8.07
CA ILE A 70 2.87 12.07 7.86
C ILE A 70 3.46 11.32 6.66
N SER A 71 3.76 12.02 5.57
CA SER A 71 4.30 11.42 4.34
C SER A 71 5.66 10.79 4.56
N ILE A 72 6.56 11.47 5.27
CA ILE A 72 7.89 10.92 5.61
C ILE A 72 7.75 9.66 6.47
N ILE A 73 6.92 9.70 7.52
CA ILE A 73 6.69 8.53 8.39
C ILE A 73 6.13 7.36 7.58
N TRP A 74 5.16 7.62 6.70
CA TRP A 74 4.57 6.58 5.86
C TRP A 74 5.60 5.98 4.90
N LEU A 75 6.40 6.80 4.23
CA LEU A 75 7.45 6.34 3.33
C LEU A 75 8.46 5.45 4.08
N MET A 76 8.89 5.84 5.28
CA MET A 76 9.78 5.02 6.12
C MET A 76 9.16 3.65 6.43
N ILE A 77 7.88 3.60 6.81
CA ILE A 77 7.15 2.35 7.04
C ILE A 77 7.12 1.49 5.76
N THR A 78 6.81 2.09 4.60
CA THR A 78 6.74 1.34 3.33
C THR A 78 8.10 0.79 2.89
N ILE A 79 9.19 1.51 3.15
CA ILE A 79 10.55 1.03 2.88
C ILE A 79 10.89 -0.15 3.80
N MET A 80 10.59 -0.05 5.10
CA MET A 80 10.77 -1.17 6.04
C MET A 80 10.00 -2.41 5.61
N ILE A 81 8.74 -2.24 5.19
CA ILE A 81 7.90 -3.32 4.65
C ILE A 81 8.55 -3.93 3.40
N ALA A 82 8.96 -3.11 2.43
CA ALA A 82 9.56 -3.59 1.18
C ALA A 82 10.86 -4.39 1.42
N LEU A 83 11.69 -3.95 2.37
CA LEU A 83 12.89 -4.68 2.77
C LEU A 83 12.55 -6.02 3.45
N GLY A 84 11.55 -6.04 4.34
CA GLY A 84 11.08 -7.26 5.00
C GLY A 84 10.36 -8.25 4.07
N PHE A 85 9.73 -7.74 3.01
CA PHE A 85 8.97 -8.51 2.03
C PHE A 85 9.84 -9.57 1.33
N ASN A 86 11.11 -9.24 1.05
CA ASN A 86 12.08 -10.19 0.48
C ASN A 86 12.33 -11.42 1.37
N GLY A 87 12.21 -11.29 2.69
CA GLY A 87 12.35 -12.39 3.65
C GLY A 87 11.08 -13.25 3.73
N ILE A 88 9.92 -12.60 3.82
CA ILE A 88 8.60 -13.27 3.91
C ILE A 88 8.28 -14.05 2.63
N GLN A 89 8.82 -13.62 1.48
CA GLN A 89 8.66 -14.30 0.20
C GLN A 89 9.56 -15.51 -0.03
N LYS A 90 10.57 -15.79 0.79
CA LYS A 90 11.49 -16.92 0.55
C LYS A 90 11.14 -18.19 1.34
N ALA A 91 10.16 -18.13 2.22
CA ALA A 91 9.83 -19.22 3.14
C ALA A 91 8.34 -19.57 3.15
N GLY A 92 8.03 -20.85 3.40
CA GLY A 92 6.67 -21.34 3.61
C GLY A 92 5.86 -21.53 2.34
N PHE A 93 6.49 -21.86 1.21
CA PHE A 93 5.75 -22.36 0.05
C PHE A 93 5.35 -23.80 0.26
N LYS A 94 4.15 -24.12 -0.18
CA LYS A 94 3.67 -25.48 -0.33
C LYS A 94 3.88 -25.89 -1.80
N SER A 95 4.53 -27.02 -2.01
CA SER A 95 4.55 -27.72 -3.30
C SER A 95 3.80 -29.03 -3.12
N ALA A 96 2.70 -29.19 -3.85
CA ALA A 96 1.81 -30.35 -3.78
C ALA A 96 1.60 -31.02 -5.15
N GLY A 97 2.40 -30.65 -6.17
CA GLY A 97 2.21 -31.12 -7.54
C GLY A 97 1.06 -30.45 -8.27
N GLU A 98 0.58 -29.31 -7.77
CA GLU A 98 -0.55 -28.57 -8.34
C GLU A 98 -0.14 -27.88 -9.66
N GLN A 99 -1.07 -27.83 -10.60
CA GLN A 99 -1.00 -27.18 -11.89
C GLN A 99 -2.15 -26.18 -11.99
N ILE A 100 -1.93 -25.12 -12.77
CA ILE A 100 -2.91 -24.05 -12.95
C ILE A 100 -3.12 -23.75 -14.43
N ILE A 101 -4.32 -23.31 -14.75
CA ILE A 101 -4.65 -22.63 -16.02
C ILE A 101 -4.80 -21.15 -15.71
N ILE A 102 -4.15 -20.31 -16.50
CA ILE A 102 -4.26 -18.86 -16.40
C ILE A 102 -5.54 -18.45 -17.13
N GLU A 103 -6.44 -17.76 -16.43
CA GLU A 103 -7.55 -17.05 -17.04
C GLU A 103 -7.13 -15.59 -17.17
N ASP A 104 -7.22 -15.02 -18.38
CA ASP A 104 -6.66 -13.69 -18.60
C ASP A 104 -7.41 -12.55 -17.86
N SER A 105 -6.63 -11.50 -17.55
CA SER A 105 -6.90 -10.26 -16.79
C SER A 105 -6.70 -10.31 -15.26
N PRO A 106 -5.96 -9.34 -14.66
CA PRO A 106 -6.23 -7.91 -14.76
C PRO A 106 -5.02 -7.09 -15.27
N ASN A 107 -5.18 -6.50 -16.45
CA ASN A 107 -4.30 -5.44 -16.95
C ASN A 107 -4.83 -4.10 -16.41
N ASP A 108 -3.97 -3.24 -15.88
CA ASP A 108 -4.22 -1.87 -15.37
C ASP A 108 -4.76 -1.65 -13.93
N GLY A 109 -4.82 -2.67 -13.06
CA GLY A 109 -5.24 -2.46 -11.65
C GLY A 109 -4.44 -1.37 -10.92
N GLY A 110 -3.12 -1.27 -11.16
CA GLY A 110 -2.27 -0.23 -10.58
C GLY A 110 -2.55 1.18 -11.11
N ALA A 111 -2.87 1.33 -12.39
CA ALA A 111 -3.20 2.64 -12.98
C ALA A 111 -4.57 3.13 -12.50
N THR A 112 -5.56 2.24 -12.47
CA THR A 112 -6.89 2.53 -11.87
C THR A 112 -6.73 2.95 -10.41
N PHE A 113 -5.88 2.26 -9.63
CA PHE A 113 -5.61 2.64 -8.24
C PHE A 113 -5.11 4.08 -8.12
N LEU A 114 -4.16 4.49 -8.96
CA LEU A 114 -3.62 5.86 -8.94
C LEU A 114 -4.70 6.89 -9.25
N VAL A 115 -5.50 6.66 -10.28
CA VAL A 115 -6.54 7.62 -10.69
C VAL A 115 -7.68 7.69 -9.66
N THR A 116 -8.11 6.55 -9.12
CA THR A 116 -9.26 6.49 -8.21
C THR A 116 -8.93 6.95 -6.79
N TYR A 117 -7.73 6.64 -6.28
CA TYR A 117 -7.38 6.89 -4.88
C TYR A 117 -6.32 7.97 -4.69
N VAL A 118 -5.29 7.99 -5.55
CA VAL A 118 -4.15 8.92 -5.37
C VAL A 118 -4.50 10.31 -5.86
N LEU A 119 -5.11 10.42 -7.04
CA LEU A 119 -5.38 11.73 -7.65
C LEU A 119 -6.28 12.63 -6.79
N PRO A 120 -7.44 12.18 -6.26
CA PRO A 120 -8.30 13.04 -5.44
C PRO A 120 -7.61 13.57 -4.18
N LEU A 121 -6.80 12.72 -3.54
CA LEU A 121 -6.05 13.06 -2.33
C LEU A 121 -4.86 14.00 -2.63
N LEU A 122 -4.26 13.89 -3.82
CA LEU A 122 -3.16 14.75 -4.24
C LEU A 122 -3.62 16.16 -4.60
N THR A 123 -4.80 16.28 -5.21
CA THR A 123 -5.36 17.56 -5.65
C THR A 123 -5.98 18.38 -4.52
N ASP A 124 -6.20 17.76 -3.35
CA ASP A 124 -6.80 18.43 -2.21
C ASP A 124 -5.92 19.59 -1.69
N ASP A 125 -6.57 20.64 -1.22
CA ASP A 125 -5.91 21.80 -0.63
C ASP A 125 -5.87 21.64 0.90
N VAL A 126 -4.65 21.47 1.42
CA VAL A 126 -4.39 21.22 2.83
C VAL A 126 -3.89 22.47 3.58
N GLU A 127 -3.82 23.63 2.93
CA GLU A 127 -3.33 24.87 3.56
C GLU A 127 -4.28 25.38 4.66
N SER A 128 -5.58 25.14 4.50
CA SER A 128 -6.57 25.45 5.52
C SER A 128 -6.78 24.28 6.51
N ILE A 129 -7.10 24.60 7.77
CA ILE A 129 -7.43 23.59 8.79
C ILE A 129 -8.61 22.71 8.34
N ARG A 130 -9.61 23.32 7.69
CA ARG A 130 -10.77 22.60 7.15
C ARG A 130 -10.35 21.64 6.03
N GLY A 131 -9.50 22.10 5.12
CA GLY A 131 -8.92 21.28 4.06
C GLY A 131 -8.10 20.12 4.60
N LEU A 132 -7.26 20.36 5.61
CA LEU A 132 -6.51 19.30 6.30
C LEU A 132 -7.44 18.24 6.92
N ILE A 133 -8.54 18.64 7.56
CA ILE A 133 -9.51 17.71 8.14
C ILE A 133 -10.19 16.86 7.05
N VAL A 134 -10.57 17.48 5.93
CA VAL A 134 -11.16 16.78 4.78
C VAL A 134 -10.19 15.76 4.22
N PHE A 135 -8.94 16.17 3.96
CA PHE A 135 -7.88 15.30 3.48
C PHE A 135 -7.66 14.09 4.40
N LEU A 136 -7.52 14.32 5.71
CA LEU A 136 -7.31 13.24 6.69
C LEU A 136 -8.50 12.28 6.75
N THR A 137 -9.72 12.81 6.68
CA THR A 137 -10.95 12.00 6.68
C THR A 137 -11.01 11.13 5.44
N MET A 138 -10.77 11.71 4.27
CA MET A 138 -10.72 10.99 2.99
C MET A 138 -9.63 9.91 3.00
N LEU A 139 -8.43 10.24 3.47
CA LEU A 139 -7.32 9.29 3.59
C LEU A 139 -7.70 8.09 4.48
N ILE A 140 -8.29 8.34 5.66
CA ILE A 140 -8.74 7.28 6.57
C ILE A 140 -9.81 6.41 5.90
N MET A 141 -10.80 7.03 5.24
CA MET A 141 -11.86 6.31 4.54
C MET A 141 -11.31 5.39 3.46
N VAL A 142 -10.37 5.88 2.64
CA VAL A 142 -9.76 5.09 1.55
C VAL A 142 -8.90 3.95 2.12
N VAL A 143 -8.13 4.19 3.19
CA VAL A 143 -7.35 3.13 3.87
C VAL A 143 -8.28 2.05 4.46
N LEU A 144 -9.38 2.45 5.10
CA LEU A 144 -10.36 1.51 5.65
C LEU A 144 -11.03 0.68 4.55
N LEU A 145 -11.45 1.32 3.45
CA LEU A 145 -12.06 0.67 2.30
C LEU A 145 -11.11 -0.40 1.74
N LEU A 146 -9.85 -0.05 1.49
CA LEU A 146 -8.87 -0.98 0.92
C LEU A 146 -8.43 -2.08 1.89
N THR A 147 -8.43 -1.82 3.19
CA THR A 147 -8.17 -2.86 4.20
C THR A 147 -9.30 -3.89 4.26
N ARG A 148 -10.53 -3.46 3.98
CA ARG A 148 -11.73 -4.31 3.98
C ARG A 148 -12.02 -4.96 2.63
N SER A 149 -11.47 -4.43 1.53
CA SER A 149 -11.64 -4.99 0.20
C SER A 149 -10.61 -6.07 -0.13
N ASN A 150 -10.77 -6.68 -1.32
CA ASN A 150 -9.83 -7.63 -1.89
C ASN A 150 -8.83 -6.95 -2.82
N THR A 151 -8.87 -5.62 -2.95
CA THR A 151 -8.15 -4.85 -3.98
C THR A 151 -6.66 -4.66 -3.67
N PHE A 152 -6.14 -5.21 -2.58
CA PHE A 152 -4.74 -5.06 -2.16
C PHE A 152 -3.73 -5.60 -3.18
N TYR A 153 -4.14 -6.53 -4.07
CA TYR A 153 -3.29 -7.03 -5.15
C TYR A 153 -3.13 -6.04 -6.31
N GLN A 154 -4.00 -5.03 -6.44
CA GLN A 154 -3.89 -3.95 -7.44
C GLN A 154 -2.86 -2.89 -7.04
N ASN A 155 -1.93 -3.24 -6.15
CA ASN A 155 -0.94 -2.33 -5.61
C ASN A 155 0.03 -1.84 -6.72
N PRO A 156 0.11 -0.52 -6.99
CA PRO A 156 0.98 0.03 -8.03
C PRO A 156 2.48 -0.21 -7.76
N ILE A 157 2.87 -0.37 -6.50
CA ILE A 157 4.25 -0.71 -6.12
C ILE A 157 4.59 -2.15 -6.51
N LEU A 158 3.64 -3.09 -6.46
CA LEU A 158 3.89 -4.45 -6.94
C LEU A 158 4.21 -4.45 -8.44
N ALA A 159 3.43 -3.70 -9.22
CA ALA A 159 3.69 -3.49 -10.64
C ALA A 159 5.07 -2.84 -10.88
N ALA A 160 5.40 -1.78 -10.13
CA ALA A 160 6.70 -1.13 -10.20
C ALA A 160 7.87 -2.06 -9.82
N MET A 161 7.68 -2.96 -8.86
CA MET A 161 8.63 -3.99 -8.46
C MET A 161 8.69 -5.20 -9.41
N LYS A 162 8.02 -5.15 -10.56
CA LYS A 162 7.95 -6.22 -11.58
C LYS A 162 7.23 -7.49 -11.11
N TYR A 163 6.32 -7.38 -10.15
CA TYR A 163 5.34 -8.43 -9.90
C TYR A 163 4.23 -8.36 -10.94
N ARG A 164 3.71 -9.52 -11.31
CA ARG A 164 2.59 -9.67 -12.22
C ARG A 164 1.45 -10.34 -11.49
N THR A 165 0.26 -9.77 -11.65
CA THR A 165 -1.00 -10.36 -11.19
C THR A 165 -1.70 -11.04 -12.35
N PHE A 166 -2.28 -12.21 -12.11
CA PHE A 166 -3.06 -12.94 -13.11
C PHE A 166 -4.20 -13.67 -12.42
N SER A 167 -5.29 -13.92 -13.14
CA SER A 167 -6.37 -14.79 -12.66
C SER A 167 -6.05 -16.24 -13.05
N PHE A 168 -6.43 -17.19 -12.21
CA PHE A 168 -6.17 -18.60 -12.51
C PHE A 168 -7.18 -19.53 -11.85
N LYS A 169 -7.24 -20.76 -12.35
CA LYS A 169 -7.95 -21.89 -11.73
C LYS A 169 -6.98 -23.05 -11.51
N PHE A 170 -7.27 -23.85 -10.49
CA PHE A 170 -6.51 -25.07 -10.23
C PHE A 170 -7.01 -26.21 -11.13
N LEU A 171 -6.07 -26.95 -11.73
CA LEU A 171 -6.39 -28.16 -12.51
C LEU A 171 -6.54 -29.38 -11.62
N ASN A 172 -5.58 -29.58 -10.72
CA ASN A 172 -5.50 -30.69 -9.77
C ASN A 172 -5.32 -30.12 -8.35
N PRO A 173 -6.35 -29.48 -7.80
CA PRO A 173 -6.30 -28.83 -6.48
C PRO A 173 -5.99 -29.84 -5.38
N SER A 174 -5.16 -29.45 -4.42
CA SER A 174 -4.95 -30.25 -3.21
C SER A 174 -6.09 -30.07 -2.19
N ASN A 175 -6.23 -31.01 -1.26
CA ASN A 175 -7.37 -31.12 -0.32
C ASN A 175 -7.58 -29.89 0.60
N ASP A 176 -6.63 -28.97 0.68
CA ASP A 176 -6.74 -27.72 1.45
C ASP A 176 -7.38 -26.56 0.68
N ILE A 177 -7.70 -26.75 -0.60
CA ILE A 177 -8.48 -25.82 -1.43
C ILE A 177 -9.96 -26.16 -1.29
N THR A 178 -10.74 -25.29 -0.63
CA THR A 178 -12.15 -25.51 -0.36
C THR A 178 -13.05 -25.36 -1.59
N ASN A 179 -12.75 -24.41 -2.49
CA ASN A 179 -13.56 -24.11 -3.67
C ASN A 179 -12.71 -24.20 -4.95
N PRO A 180 -12.51 -25.40 -5.53
CA PRO A 180 -11.61 -25.57 -6.66
C PRO A 180 -12.10 -24.88 -7.95
N GLU A 181 -13.41 -24.77 -8.15
CA GLU A 181 -14.05 -24.10 -9.29
C GLU A 181 -13.96 -22.56 -9.27
N ARG A 182 -13.52 -21.99 -8.14
CA ARG A 182 -13.41 -20.53 -7.98
C ARG A 182 -12.20 -19.99 -8.75
N VAL A 183 -12.35 -18.80 -9.34
CA VAL A 183 -11.22 -18.03 -9.88
C VAL A 183 -10.40 -17.41 -8.74
N TYR A 184 -9.11 -17.66 -8.76
CA TYR A 184 -8.13 -17.16 -7.80
C TYR A 184 -7.21 -16.12 -8.45
N ILE A 185 -6.54 -15.32 -7.62
CA ILE A 185 -5.56 -14.33 -8.09
C ILE A 185 -4.15 -14.79 -7.72
N GLY A 186 -3.28 -14.90 -8.71
CA GLY A 186 -1.87 -15.24 -8.56
C GLY A 186 -1.00 -13.99 -8.62
N ILE A 187 0.02 -13.94 -7.76
CA ILE A 187 1.09 -12.95 -7.77
C ILE A 187 2.40 -13.70 -8.05
N THR A 188 3.08 -13.39 -9.16
CA THR A 188 4.40 -13.94 -9.52
C THR A 188 5.43 -12.83 -9.68
N TYR A 189 6.72 -13.14 -9.49
CA TYR A 189 7.83 -12.19 -9.64
C TYR A 189 8.63 -12.46 -10.91
N LYS A 190 8.80 -11.42 -11.75
CA LYS A 190 9.62 -11.39 -12.98
C LYS A 190 9.22 -12.38 -14.08
N LYS A 191 9.29 -13.69 -13.82
CA LYS A 191 9.05 -14.73 -14.83
C LYS A 191 7.56 -15.02 -14.95
N PRO A 192 7.00 -15.10 -16.16
CA PRO A 192 5.65 -15.61 -16.34
C PRO A 192 5.59 -17.06 -15.83
N ILE A 193 4.43 -17.43 -15.30
CA ILE A 193 4.14 -18.83 -14.96
C ILE A 193 4.01 -19.61 -16.27
N VAL A 194 4.56 -20.82 -16.29
CA VAL A 194 4.38 -21.73 -17.42
C VAL A 194 3.10 -22.50 -17.13
N GLU A 195 2.12 -22.41 -18.03
CA GLU A 195 0.86 -23.16 -17.89
C GLU A 195 1.16 -24.65 -17.80
N GLU A 196 0.36 -25.36 -16.99
CA GLU A 196 0.50 -26.81 -16.74
C GLU A 196 1.83 -27.24 -16.09
N ALA A 197 2.75 -26.33 -15.77
CA ALA A 197 3.90 -26.63 -14.92
C ALA A 197 3.46 -26.82 -13.46
N VAL A 198 4.21 -27.66 -12.74
CA VAL A 198 4.02 -27.78 -11.29
C VAL A 198 4.35 -26.44 -10.63
N ILE A 199 3.46 -25.98 -9.77
CA ILE A 199 3.63 -24.73 -9.02
C ILE A 199 3.90 -25.00 -7.55
N LYS A 200 4.63 -24.05 -6.95
CA LYS A 200 4.66 -23.85 -5.51
C LYS A 200 3.88 -22.58 -5.16
N ARG A 201 3.05 -22.65 -4.11
CA ARG A 201 2.15 -21.56 -3.74
C ARG A 201 2.21 -21.21 -2.26
N LYS A 202 1.84 -19.97 -1.97
CA LYS A 202 1.65 -19.45 -0.60
C LYS A 202 0.40 -18.58 -0.56
N TYR A 203 -0.54 -18.95 0.30
CA TYR A 203 -1.78 -18.21 0.45
C TYR A 203 -1.56 -16.90 1.21
N ILE A 204 -2.20 -15.83 0.74
CA ILE A 204 -2.20 -14.52 1.41
C ILE A 204 -3.53 -14.31 2.14
N SER A 205 -4.61 -14.09 1.39
CA SER A 205 -5.95 -13.76 1.89
C SER A 205 -6.92 -13.70 0.71
N ASP A 206 -8.22 -13.91 0.95
CA ASP A 206 -9.32 -13.66 0.00
C ASP A 206 -9.24 -14.35 -1.37
N GLY A 207 -8.50 -15.46 -1.45
CA GLY A 207 -8.25 -16.16 -2.72
C GLY A 207 -7.06 -15.62 -3.52
N VAL A 208 -6.17 -14.85 -2.88
CA VAL A 208 -4.92 -14.38 -3.48
C VAL A 208 -3.76 -15.28 -3.01
N PHE A 209 -2.95 -15.72 -3.97
CA PHE A 209 -1.77 -16.56 -3.76
C PHE A 209 -0.52 -15.90 -4.33
N VAL A 210 0.61 -16.08 -3.65
CA VAL A 210 1.94 -15.94 -4.29
C VAL A 210 2.28 -17.28 -4.94
N ILE A 211 2.62 -17.25 -6.23
CA ILE A 211 2.84 -18.45 -7.04
C ILE A 211 4.17 -18.35 -7.78
N TYR A 212 4.90 -19.46 -7.79
CA TYR A 212 6.09 -19.67 -8.59
C TYR A 212 6.02 -21.04 -9.26
N ASN A 213 6.64 -21.18 -10.42
CA ASN A 213 6.94 -22.51 -10.96
C ASN A 213 7.88 -23.22 -9.98
N ASP A 214 7.66 -24.52 -9.75
CA ASP A 214 8.53 -25.28 -8.88
C ASP A 214 9.92 -25.52 -9.49
#